data_AF-A0A126RR16-F1
#
_entry.id   AF-A0A126RR16-F1
#
_cell.length_a   1.000
_cell.length_b   1.000
_cell.length_c   1.000
_cell.angle_alpha   90.00
_cell.angle_beta   90.00
_cell.angle_gamma   90.00
#
_symmetry.space_group_name_H-M   'P 1'
#
loop_
_entity.id
_entity.type
_entity.pdbx_description
1 polymer ?
#
loop_
_entity_poly.entity_id
_entity_poly.type
_entity_poly.pdbx_seq_one_letter_code
_entity_poly.pdbx_strand_id
1 'polypeptide(L)'
;MDKPSSSTSMSQLPIMTRADAESIGFATFNHVPTLPVDIPDGGFTISAKTSEGLRVTFYFGPYHTGGPPRFIDIQYRDSAMTVPGGDGSPVPVFDMLTIAEKGIHRYDSRKADTSEKPSIAVVLLETPETRGE
;
A
#
# COMPACT_ATOMS: atom_id res chain seq x y z
N MET A 1 26.37 -7.36 -15.44
CA MET A 1 26.29 -8.00 -14.11
C MET A 1 26.53 -6.89 -13.11
N ASP A 2 25.47 -6.15 -12.78
CA ASP A 2 25.56 -4.98 -11.92
C ASP A 2 25.22 -5.38 -10.49
N LYS A 3 26.15 -5.10 -9.60
CA LYS A 3 26.07 -5.37 -8.16
C LYS A 3 25.32 -4.19 -7.53
N PRO A 4 24.20 -4.38 -6.79
CA PRO A 4 23.66 -3.30 -6.01
C PRO A 4 24.63 -2.99 -4.87
N SER A 5 25.15 -1.76 -4.87
CA SER A 5 25.98 -1.22 -3.81
C SER A 5 25.13 -0.80 -2.62
N SER A 6 25.75 -0.92 -1.44
CA SER A 6 25.37 -0.36 -0.15
C SER A 6 24.19 -1.02 0.53
N SER A 7 24.49 -1.65 1.68
CA SER A 7 23.52 -1.98 2.71
C SER A 7 22.80 -0.70 3.14
N THR A 8 21.60 -0.48 2.61
CA THR A 8 20.66 0.46 3.21
C THR A 8 20.37 -0.03 4.62
N SER A 9 20.97 0.62 5.62
CA SER A 9 20.66 0.39 7.03
C SER A 9 19.18 0.72 7.23
N MET A 10 18.37 -0.32 7.35
CA MET A 10 16.95 -0.19 7.71
C MET A 10 16.84 -0.12 9.23
N SER A 11 16.43 1.03 9.77
CA SER A 11 15.98 1.15 11.15
C SER A 11 14.51 0.74 11.24
N GLN A 12 14.23 -0.56 11.33
CA GLN A 12 12.91 -0.98 11.77
C GLN A 12 12.76 -0.59 13.26
N LEU A 13 11.85 0.34 13.53
CA LEU A 13 11.52 0.73 14.90
C LEU A 13 10.62 -0.33 15.54
N PRO A 14 10.62 -0.45 16.88
CA PRO A 14 9.70 -1.36 17.56
C PRO A 14 8.24 -0.97 17.25
N ILE A 15 7.34 -1.95 17.32
CA ILE A 15 5.90 -1.68 17.35
C ILE A 15 5.64 -0.77 18.56
N MET A 16 4.93 0.33 18.33
CA MET A 16 4.69 1.36 19.34
C MET A 16 3.23 1.78 19.37
N THR A 17 2.86 2.53 20.41
CA THR A 17 1.51 3.12 20.47
C THR A 17 1.38 4.20 19.40
N ARG A 18 0.13 4.55 19.07
CA ARG A 18 -0.16 5.68 18.17
C ARG A 18 0.52 6.96 18.64
N ALA A 19 0.42 7.28 19.94
CA ALA A 19 0.96 8.51 20.49
C ALA A 19 2.49 8.55 20.40
N ASP A 20 3.16 7.41 20.64
CA ASP A 20 4.62 7.32 20.53
C ASP A 20 5.07 7.54 19.07
N ALA A 21 4.37 6.93 18.09
CA ALA A 21 4.67 7.11 16.67
C ALA A 21 4.47 8.57 16.22
N GLU A 22 3.38 9.22 16.64
CA GLU A 22 3.13 10.63 16.39
C GLU A 22 4.23 11.52 17.01
N SER A 23 4.68 11.20 18.23
CA SER A 23 5.68 12.00 18.96
C SER A 23 7.05 12.07 18.27
N ILE A 24 7.37 11.08 17.42
CA ILE A 24 8.61 11.03 16.64
C ILE A 24 8.40 11.35 15.15
N GLY A 25 7.21 11.83 14.77
CA GLY A 25 6.94 12.40 13.44
C GLY A 25 6.30 11.46 12.42
N PHE A 26 5.85 10.26 12.79
CA PHE A 26 5.08 9.40 11.89
C PHE A 26 3.61 9.81 11.85
N ALA A 27 3.02 9.74 10.65
CA ALA A 27 1.58 9.80 10.50
C ALA A 27 0.95 8.53 11.07
N THR A 28 -0.23 8.66 11.69
CA THR A 28 -0.99 7.53 12.21
C THR A 28 -2.45 7.64 11.82
N PHE A 29 -3.16 6.52 11.91
CA PHE A 29 -4.59 6.44 11.62
C PHE A 29 -5.24 5.41 12.54
N ASN A 30 -6.46 5.71 13.02
CA ASN A 30 -7.14 4.97 14.10
C ASN A 30 -6.36 4.93 15.44
N HIS A 31 -6.94 4.34 16.48
CA HIS A 31 -6.32 4.18 17.80
C HIS A 31 -5.76 2.76 17.97
N VAL A 32 -4.76 2.40 17.17
CA VAL A 32 -4.17 1.04 17.13
C VAL A 32 -2.64 1.07 17.17
N PRO A 33 -1.96 -0.05 17.52
CA PRO A 33 -0.50 -0.13 17.45
C PRO A 33 0.03 0.15 16.04
N THR A 34 1.17 0.82 15.95
CA THR A 34 1.81 1.22 14.69
C THR A 34 3.18 0.56 14.60
N LEU A 35 3.47 -0.05 13.45
CA LEU A 35 4.84 -0.42 13.06
C LEU A 35 5.38 0.71 12.16
N PRO A 36 6.23 1.60 12.66
CA PRO A 36 6.81 2.66 11.83
C PRO A 36 7.97 2.11 11.01
N VAL A 37 8.05 2.53 9.76
CA VAL A 37 9.11 2.13 8.82
C VAL A 37 9.55 3.35 8.03
N ASP A 38 10.83 3.70 8.14
CA ASP A 38 11.45 4.66 7.23
C ASP A 38 11.62 4.05 5.85
N ILE A 39 11.09 4.72 4.83
CA ILE A 39 11.21 4.26 3.44
C ILE A 39 12.46 4.91 2.82
N PRO A 40 13.43 4.12 2.34
CA PRO A 40 14.62 4.68 1.71
C PRO A 40 14.32 5.25 0.32
N ASP A 41 15.25 6.07 -0.19
CA ASP A 41 15.26 6.47 -1.59
C ASP A 41 15.41 5.24 -2.52
N GLY A 42 14.80 5.31 -3.69
CA GLY A 42 14.65 4.19 -4.62
C GLY A 42 13.29 3.49 -4.51
N GLY A 43 13.14 2.39 -5.26
CA GLY A 43 11.96 1.55 -5.16
C GLY A 43 12.03 0.64 -3.93
N PHE A 44 10.97 0.59 -3.13
CA PHE A 44 10.93 -0.21 -1.91
C PHE A 44 9.55 -0.83 -1.68
N THR A 45 9.49 -2.03 -1.09
CA THR A 45 8.21 -2.70 -0.81
C THR A 45 8.03 -3.03 0.66
N ILE A 46 6.81 -2.81 1.19
CA ILE A 46 6.36 -3.36 2.47
C ILE A 46 5.27 -4.40 2.18
N SER A 47 5.35 -5.57 2.80
CA SER A 47 4.31 -6.60 2.68
C SER A 47 3.72 -6.95 4.04
N ALA A 48 2.42 -7.17 4.07
CA ALA A 48 1.69 -7.66 5.24
C ALA A 48 0.96 -8.95 4.89
N LYS A 49 0.81 -9.82 5.89
CA LYS A 49 0.02 -11.05 5.83
C LYS A 49 -0.90 -11.11 7.05
N THR A 50 -2.19 -11.30 6.83
CA THR A 50 -3.15 -11.46 7.92
C THR A 50 -3.02 -12.85 8.56
N SER A 51 -3.67 -13.05 9.71
CA SER A 51 -3.78 -14.38 10.34
C SER A 51 -4.49 -15.40 9.45
N GLU A 52 -5.35 -14.94 8.53
CA GLU A 52 -6.05 -15.77 7.54
C GLU A 52 -5.21 -16.02 6.28
N GLY A 53 -3.97 -15.52 6.23
CA GLY A 53 -3.05 -15.75 5.12
C GLY A 53 -3.24 -14.80 3.93
N LEU A 54 -4.14 -13.82 4.02
CA LEU A 54 -4.36 -12.81 2.99
C LEU A 54 -3.16 -11.85 2.94
N ARG A 55 -2.66 -11.57 1.74
CA ARG A 55 -1.41 -10.82 1.52
C ARG A 55 -1.62 -9.57 0.70
N VAL A 56 -1.06 -8.48 1.20
CA VAL A 56 -0.98 -7.19 0.50
C VAL A 56 0.46 -6.71 0.47
N THR A 57 0.87 -6.17 -0.68
CA THR A 57 2.17 -5.53 -0.87
C THR A 57 1.95 -4.08 -1.28
N PHE A 58 2.66 -3.17 -0.62
CA PHE A 58 2.77 -1.75 -0.95
C PHE A 58 4.14 -1.51 -1.59
N TYR A 59 4.17 -0.96 -2.80
CA TYR A 59 5.38 -0.52 -3.46
C TYR A 59 5.48 1.01 -3.43
N PHE A 60 6.54 1.52 -2.80
CA PHE A 60 6.90 2.92 -2.75
C PHE A 60 7.82 3.22 -3.93
N GLY A 61 7.31 3.93 -4.93
CA GLY A 61 8.00 4.15 -6.19
C GLY A 61 8.48 5.58 -6.38
N PRO A 62 9.71 5.81 -6.88
CA PRO A 62 10.17 7.12 -7.32
C PRO A 62 9.84 7.35 -8.80
N TYR A 63 9.76 8.63 -9.23
CA TYR A 63 9.60 8.96 -10.65
C TYR A 63 10.90 8.84 -11.47
N HIS A 64 12.05 8.79 -10.80
CA HIS A 64 13.36 8.58 -11.41
C HIS A 64 14.18 7.63 -10.53
N THR A 65 15.05 6.83 -11.14
CA THR A 65 15.87 5.84 -10.45
C THR A 65 16.70 6.47 -9.33
N GLY A 66 16.60 5.88 -8.13
CA GLY A 66 17.32 6.34 -6.94
C GLY A 66 16.77 7.61 -6.29
N GLY A 67 15.67 8.18 -6.81
CA GLY A 67 15.01 9.33 -6.19
C GLY A 67 14.13 8.95 -4.99
N PRO A 68 13.58 9.94 -4.27
CA PRO A 68 12.64 9.70 -3.19
C PRO A 68 11.31 9.15 -3.71
N PRO A 69 10.60 8.31 -2.93
CA PRO A 69 9.25 7.86 -3.29
C PRO A 69 8.28 9.03 -3.53
N ARG A 70 7.39 8.86 -4.52
CA ARG A 70 6.38 9.85 -4.93
C ARG A 70 4.99 9.26 -5.15
N PHE A 71 4.89 7.94 -5.23
CA PHE A 71 3.62 7.22 -5.34
C PHE A 71 3.69 5.89 -4.59
N ILE A 72 2.51 5.32 -4.33
CA ILE A 72 2.35 3.99 -3.75
C ILE A 72 1.49 3.17 -4.69
N ASP A 73 2.03 2.06 -5.19
CA ASP A 73 1.23 1.02 -5.83
C ASP A 73 0.85 -0.02 -4.78
N ILE A 74 -0.39 -0.49 -4.83
CA ILE A 74 -0.89 -1.53 -3.93
C ILE A 74 -1.24 -2.75 -4.76
N GLN A 75 -0.71 -3.89 -4.36
CA GLN A 75 -1.03 -5.18 -4.98
C GLN A 75 -1.54 -6.15 -3.91
N TYR A 76 -2.79 -6.60 -4.08
CA TYR A 76 -3.35 -7.73 -3.36
C TYR A 76 -3.05 -9.03 -4.12
N ARG A 77 -2.69 -10.13 -3.45
CA ARG A 77 -2.24 -11.36 -4.14
C ARG A 77 -3.26 -12.50 -4.17
N ASP A 78 -4.36 -12.39 -3.42
CA ASP A 78 -5.16 -13.56 -3.04
C ASP A 78 -6.62 -13.55 -3.55
N SER A 79 -7.01 -12.63 -4.43
CA SER A 79 -8.41 -12.55 -4.90
C SER A 79 -8.88 -13.70 -5.81
N ALA A 80 -8.02 -14.69 -6.12
CA ALA A 80 -8.23 -15.75 -7.11
C ALA A 80 -8.59 -15.27 -8.54
N MET A 81 -8.87 -13.98 -8.74
CA MET A 81 -9.17 -13.31 -9.98
C MET A 81 -7.94 -12.58 -10.49
N THR A 82 -7.72 -12.61 -11.79
CA THR A 82 -6.57 -11.97 -12.43
C THR A 82 -6.97 -11.26 -13.72
N VAL A 83 -6.21 -10.24 -14.09
CA VAL A 83 -6.23 -9.58 -15.40
C VAL A 83 -4.86 -9.72 -16.07
N PRO A 84 -4.75 -9.64 -17.40
CA PRO A 84 -3.45 -9.63 -18.07
C PRO A 84 -2.64 -8.37 -17.69
N GLY A 85 -1.41 -8.58 -17.25
CA GLY A 85 -0.42 -7.54 -17.04
C GLY A 85 0.19 -7.01 -18.34
N GLY A 86 1.01 -5.97 -18.24
CA GLY A 86 1.67 -5.36 -19.41
C GLY A 86 2.62 -6.31 -20.16
N ASP A 87 3.16 -7.31 -19.48
CA ASP A 87 3.96 -8.41 -20.04
C ASP A 87 3.13 -9.67 -20.34
N GLY A 88 1.80 -9.59 -20.19
CA GLY A 88 0.88 -10.72 -20.35
C GLY A 88 0.79 -11.67 -19.15
N SER A 89 1.58 -11.46 -18.10
CA SER A 89 1.48 -12.28 -16.88
C SER A 89 0.15 -12.02 -16.15
N PRO A 90 -0.45 -13.01 -15.49
CA PRO A 90 -1.66 -12.78 -14.71
C PRO A 90 -1.35 -11.91 -13.49
N VAL A 91 -2.04 -10.78 -13.40
CA VAL A 91 -1.94 -9.85 -12.27
C VAL A 91 -3.22 -9.93 -11.46
N PRO A 92 -3.14 -10.17 -10.13
CA PRO A 92 -4.31 -10.25 -9.27
C PRO A 92 -5.08 -8.94 -9.25
N VAL A 93 -6.41 -9.03 -9.18
CA VAL A 93 -7.29 -7.86 -8.97
C VAL A 93 -7.72 -7.74 -7.52
N PHE A 94 -8.30 -6.61 -7.14
CA PHE A 94 -8.94 -6.41 -5.84
C PHE A 94 -10.02 -5.36 -5.98
N ASP A 95 -11.02 -5.43 -5.12
CA ASP A 95 -11.97 -4.33 -5.00
C ASP A 95 -11.36 -3.18 -4.21
N MET A 96 -11.47 -1.99 -4.79
CA MET A 96 -11.04 -0.75 -4.18
C MET A 96 -12.21 0.20 -4.05
N LEU A 97 -12.46 0.64 -2.82
CA LEU A 97 -13.37 1.74 -2.52
C LEU A 97 -12.55 2.97 -2.17
N THR A 98 -13.17 4.14 -2.31
CA THR A 98 -12.62 5.39 -1.78
C THR A 98 -13.63 6.03 -0.85
N ILE A 99 -13.21 6.81 0.14
CA ILE A 99 -14.13 7.59 0.97
C ILE A 99 -13.93 9.06 0.60
N ALA A 100 -15.01 9.76 0.26
CA ALA A 100 -15.01 11.18 -0.10
C ALA A 100 -16.30 11.84 0.42
N GLU A 101 -16.33 13.18 0.46
CA GLU A 101 -17.54 13.93 0.79
C GLU A 101 -18.67 13.50 -0.18
N LYS A 102 -19.88 13.23 0.36
CA LYS A 102 -21.09 12.84 -0.41
C LYS A 102 -21.03 11.48 -1.14
N GLY A 103 -20.01 10.65 -0.90
CA GLY A 103 -19.94 9.31 -1.48
C GLY A 103 -19.69 9.28 -2.98
N ILE A 104 -19.01 10.28 -3.53
CA ILE A 104 -18.60 10.30 -4.94
C ILE A 104 -17.23 9.62 -5.07
N HIS A 105 -17.17 8.52 -5.81
CA HIS A 105 -15.97 7.69 -5.95
C HIS A 105 -15.32 7.91 -7.33
N ARG A 106 -14.31 8.78 -7.41
CA ARG A 106 -13.56 9.00 -8.66
C ARG A 106 -12.33 8.11 -8.73
N TYR A 107 -12.14 7.47 -9.87
CA TYR A 107 -10.94 6.68 -10.16
C TYR A 107 -9.69 7.56 -10.34
N ASP A 108 -9.83 8.72 -10.98
CA ASP A 108 -8.77 9.74 -11.11
C ASP A 108 -9.27 11.08 -10.57
N SER A 109 -8.75 11.47 -9.40
CA SER A 109 -9.13 12.70 -8.69
C SER A 109 -8.13 13.86 -8.88
N ARG A 110 -7.15 13.72 -9.79
CA ARG A 110 -6.10 14.76 -9.98
C ARG A 110 -6.69 16.11 -10.36
N LYS A 111 -7.75 16.12 -11.17
CA LYS A 111 -8.48 17.31 -11.64
C LYS A 111 -9.76 17.63 -10.84
N ALA A 112 -10.06 16.87 -9.79
CA ALA A 112 -11.24 17.09 -8.95
C ALA A 112 -11.05 18.28 -8.01
N ASP A 113 -12.15 18.94 -7.67
CA ASP A 113 -12.19 19.93 -6.60
C ASP A 113 -11.82 19.28 -5.26
N THR A 114 -11.22 20.06 -4.35
CA THR A 114 -10.70 19.56 -3.07
C THR A 114 -11.77 18.85 -2.23
N SER A 115 -13.00 19.35 -2.20
CA SER A 115 -14.13 18.72 -1.49
C SER A 115 -14.53 17.35 -2.06
N GLU A 116 -14.13 17.07 -3.29
CA GLU A 116 -14.46 15.82 -3.97
C GLU A 116 -13.25 14.86 -4.06
N LYS A 117 -12.11 15.24 -3.47
CA LYS A 117 -10.95 14.35 -3.39
C LYS A 117 -11.19 13.27 -2.31
N PRO A 118 -10.79 12.02 -2.57
CA PRO A 118 -10.93 10.97 -1.57
C PRO A 118 -9.96 11.22 -0.40
N SER A 119 -10.44 10.96 0.81
CA SER A 119 -9.65 11.01 2.04
C SER A 119 -9.08 9.64 2.43
N ILE A 120 -9.67 8.55 1.94
CA ILE A 120 -9.26 7.17 2.25
C ILE A 120 -9.39 6.32 0.99
N ALA A 121 -8.42 5.43 0.74
CA ALA A 121 -8.55 4.30 -0.18
C ALA A 121 -8.67 3.01 0.66
N VAL A 122 -9.65 2.19 0.34
CA VAL A 122 -9.93 0.92 1.03
C VAL A 122 -9.75 -0.20 0.03
N VAL A 123 -8.82 -1.11 0.31
CA VAL A 123 -8.65 -2.35 -0.45
C VAL A 123 -9.37 -3.45 0.32
N LEU A 124 -10.34 -4.09 -0.33
CA LEU A 124 -11.00 -5.27 0.24
C LEU A 124 -10.12 -6.49 0.03
N LEU A 125 -9.68 -7.07 1.13
CA LEU A 125 -9.00 -8.36 1.13
C LEU A 125 -10.10 -9.44 1.12
N GLU A 126 -10.67 -9.72 -0.06
CA GLU A 126 -11.64 -10.80 -0.18
C GLU A 126 -10.99 -12.11 0.25
N THR A 127 -11.61 -12.79 1.20
CA THR A 127 -11.36 -14.21 1.41
C THR A 127 -11.78 -14.91 0.12
N PRO A 128 -10.94 -15.82 -0.43
CA PRO A 128 -11.45 -16.75 -1.41
C PRO A 128 -12.64 -17.42 -0.72
N GLU A 129 -13.86 -17.22 -1.22
CA GLU A 129 -14.94 -18.11 -0.82
C GLU A 129 -14.37 -19.51 -0.99
N THR A 130 -14.37 -20.32 0.07
CA THR A 130 -14.39 -21.77 -0.10
C THR A 130 -15.56 -22.01 -1.02
N ARG A 131 -15.29 -22.04 -2.33
CA ARG A 131 -16.26 -22.46 -3.33
C ARG A 131 -16.72 -23.80 -2.81
N GLY A 132 -17.98 -23.83 -2.37
CA GLY A 132 -18.55 -24.99 -1.71
C GLY A 132 -18.24 -26.26 -2.50
N GLU A 133 -17.88 -27.30 -1.77
CA GLU A 133 -18.02 -28.68 -2.25
C GLU A 133 -19.46 -28.96 -2.68
#